data_AF-A0A7W3U308-F1
#
_entry.id   AF-A0A7W3U308-F1
#
_cell.length_a   1.000
_cell.length_b   1.000
_cell.length_c   1.000
_cell.angle_alpha   90.00
_cell.angle_beta   90.00
_cell.angle_gamma   90.00
#
_symmetry.space_group_name_H-M   'P 1'
#
loop_
_entity.id
_entity.type
_entity.pdbx_description
1 polymer ?
#
loop_
_entity_poly.entity_id
_entity_poly.type
_entity_poly.pdbx_seq_one_letter_code
_entity_poly.pdbx_strand_id
1 'polypeptide(L)'
;MSLELYVSDRLESALTIQYERIKDRRVRETFVRKLEQSLEKLLVESIDWDLKQPTDAQLNYATLVAKQLGIPLPSEAQQYRFHTAMFLETYATQARASANASDRLSSSTSEQK
;
A
#
# COMPACT_ATOMS: atom_id res chain seq x y z
N MET A 1 -2.67 19.50 9.30
CA MET A 1 -1.70 19.11 10.35
C MET A 1 -0.30 19.30 9.78
N SER A 2 0.63 19.89 10.53
CA SER A 2 2.05 20.00 10.16
C SER A 2 2.88 19.08 11.06
N LEU A 3 3.97 18.54 10.50
CA LEU A 3 4.97 17.75 11.23
C LEU A 3 6.19 18.63 11.46
N GLU A 4 6.58 18.82 12.72
CA GLU A 4 7.80 19.57 13.08
C GLU A 4 8.94 18.59 13.30
N LEU A 5 10.00 18.71 12.48
CA LEU A 5 11.18 17.85 12.53
C LEU A 5 12.40 18.70 12.86
N TYR A 6 13.20 18.24 13.83
CA TYR A 6 14.47 18.88 14.12
C TYR A 6 15.46 18.65 12.98
N VAL A 7 16.06 19.75 12.50
CA VAL A 7 17.19 19.76 11.58
C VAL A 7 18.32 20.49 12.29
N SER A 8 19.52 19.89 12.34
CA SER A 8 20.66 20.56 12.95
C SER A 8 21.03 21.83 12.19
N ASP A 9 21.45 22.88 12.90
CA ASP A 9 21.85 24.19 12.33
C ASP A 9 22.87 24.06 11.19
N ARG A 10 23.80 23.10 11.32
CA ARG A 10 24.81 22.81 10.29
C ARG A 10 24.19 22.33 8.98
N LEU A 11 23.20 21.44 9.07
CA LEU A 11 22.52 20.89 7.90
C LEU A 11 21.60 21.93 7.27
N GLU A 12 20.86 22.68 8.10
CA GLU A 12 20.02 23.79 7.63
C GLU A 12 20.84 24.81 6.84
N SER A 13 21.98 25.26 7.40
CA SER A 13 22.89 26.20 6.73
C SER A 13 23.38 25.65 5.37
N ALA A 14 23.74 24.37 5.32
CA ALA A 14 24.21 23.73 4.09
C ALA A 14 23.10 23.63 3.03
N LEU A 15 21.87 23.29 3.42
CA LEU A 15 20.71 23.22 2.54
C LEU A 15 20.37 24.60 1.96
N THR A 16 20.39 25.65 2.79
CA THR A 16 20.17 27.03 2.34
C THR A 16 21.19 27.44 1.30
N ILE A 17 22.48 27.23 1.57
CA ILE A 17 23.56 27.53 0.60
C ILE A 17 23.36 26.76 -0.71
N GLN A 18 23.03 25.47 -0.63
CA GLN A 18 22.80 24.65 -1.82
C GLN A 18 21.61 25.18 -2.63
N TYR A 19 20.50 25.48 -1.98
CA TYR A 19 19.29 25.98 -2.62
C TYR A 19 19.54 27.33 -3.31
N GLU A 20 20.24 28.25 -2.67
CA GLU A 20 20.58 29.58 -3.21
C GLU A 20 21.60 29.53 -4.36
N ARG A 21 22.52 28.56 -4.34
CA ARG A 21 23.50 28.33 -5.43
C ARG A 21 22.84 27.89 -6.72
N ILE A 22 21.72 27.19 -6.65
CA ILE A 22 21.00 26.72 -7.83
C ILE A 22 20.25 27.89 -8.46
N LYS A 23 20.82 28.47 -9.53
CA LYS A 23 20.22 29.61 -10.27
C LYS A 23 19.19 29.17 -11.31
N ASP A 24 19.35 27.98 -11.87
CA ASP A 24 18.39 27.40 -12.80
C ASP A 24 17.16 26.87 -12.06
N ARG A 25 15.98 27.35 -12.46
CA ARG A 25 14.70 26.96 -11.85
C ARG A 25 14.40 25.46 -11.99
N ARG A 26 14.66 24.86 -13.15
CA ARG A 26 14.39 23.43 -13.39
C ARG A 26 15.29 22.54 -12.53
N VAL A 27 16.55 22.94 -12.38
CA VAL A 27 17.49 22.24 -11.49
C VAL A 27 17.03 22.34 -10.04
N ARG A 28 16.53 23.51 -9.63
CA ARG A 28 15.98 23.72 -8.28
C ARG A 28 14.75 22.85 -8.01
N GLU A 29 13.80 22.84 -8.94
CA GLU A 29 12.61 21.98 -8.86
C GLU A 29 12.99 20.50 -8.80
N THR A 30 14.02 20.07 -9.54
CA THR A 30 14.52 18.70 -9.49
C THR A 30 15.14 18.36 -8.14
N PHE A 31 15.89 19.28 -7.55
CA PHE A 31 16.46 19.11 -6.20
C PHE A 31 15.36 18.95 -5.15
N VAL A 32 14.36 19.84 -5.15
CA VAL A 32 13.23 19.78 -4.21
C VAL A 32 12.47 18.47 -4.36
N ARG A 33 12.13 18.06 -5.58
CA ARG A 33 11.42 16.78 -5.83
C ARG A 33 12.19 15.57 -5.31
N LYS A 34 13.51 15.53 -5.45
CA LYS A 34 14.32 14.44 -4.92
C LYS A 34 14.30 14.42 -3.39
N LEU A 35 14.33 15.58 -2.75
CA LEU A 35 14.24 15.69 -1.30
C LEU A 35 12.85 15.23 -0.81
N GLU A 36 11.79 15.67 -1.45
CA GLU A 36 10.40 15.26 -1.17
C GLU A 36 10.25 13.74 -1.27
N GLN A 37 10.69 13.13 -2.39
CA GLN A 37 10.63 11.68 -2.59
C GLN A 37 11.42 10.89 -1.53
N SER A 38 12.56 11.43 -1.09
CA SER A 38 13.39 10.78 -0.08
C SER A 38 12.72 10.85 1.29
N LEU A 39 12.13 12.01 1.62
CA LEU A 39 11.39 12.21 2.87
C LEU A 39 10.11 11.37 2.91
N GLU A 40 9.35 11.31 1.82
CA GLU A 40 8.13 10.51 1.72
C GLU A 40 8.41 9.03 2.02
N LYS A 41 9.46 8.46 1.44
CA LYS A 41 9.89 7.08 1.72
C LYS A 41 10.23 6.87 3.19
N LEU A 42 11.00 7.79 3.77
CA LEU A 42 11.37 7.71 5.19
C LEU A 42 10.13 7.76 6.10
N LEU A 43 9.17 8.63 5.79
CA LEU A 43 7.92 8.75 6.55
C LEU A 43 7.09 7.46 6.45
N VAL A 44 6.95 6.89 5.26
CA VAL A 44 6.26 5.59 5.05
C VAL A 44 6.94 4.47 5.84
N GLU A 45 8.27 4.46 5.91
CA GLU A 45 9.02 3.48 6.69
C GLU A 45 8.81 3.64 8.20
N SER A 46 8.65 4.87 8.68
CA SER A 46 8.55 5.24 10.10
C SER A 46 7.16 5.02 10.71
N ILE A 47 6.12 4.87 9.89
CA ILE A 47 4.75 4.59 10.37
C ILE A 47 4.65 3.14 10.88
N ASP A 48 3.76 2.91 11.85
CA ASP A 48 3.47 1.58 12.38
C ASP A 48 3.00 0.62 11.28
N TRP A 49 3.32 -0.67 11.44
CA TRP A 49 3.08 -1.68 10.40
C TRP A 49 1.60 -1.81 10.00
N ASP A 50 0.70 -1.65 10.94
CA ASP A 50 -0.75 -1.79 10.80
C ASP A 50 -1.39 -0.67 9.97
N LEU A 51 -0.81 0.54 10.04
CA LEU A 51 -1.19 1.73 9.27
C LEU A 51 -0.57 1.81 7.87
N LYS A 52 0.37 0.92 7.53
CA LYS A 52 0.95 0.88 6.18
C LYS A 52 -0.07 0.37 5.17
N GLN A 53 0.16 0.70 3.90
CA GLN A 53 -0.64 0.14 2.81
C GLN A 53 -0.45 -1.38 2.69
N PRO A 54 -1.51 -2.13 2.33
CA PRO A 54 -1.42 -3.56 2.04
C PRO A 54 -0.42 -3.82 0.92
N THR A 55 0.22 -4.99 0.94
CA THR A 55 1.03 -5.38 -0.23
C THR A 55 0.13 -5.70 -1.41
N ASP A 56 0.63 -5.57 -2.64
CA ASP A 56 -0.11 -5.92 -3.85
C ASP A 56 -0.66 -7.36 -3.80
N ALA A 57 0.13 -8.29 -3.24
CA ALA A 57 -0.29 -9.67 -3.05
C ALA A 57 -1.48 -9.79 -2.07
N GLN A 58 -1.46 -9.06 -0.95
CA GLN A 58 -2.57 -9.02 -0.01
C GLN A 58 -3.82 -8.40 -0.63
N LEU A 59 -3.68 -7.29 -1.35
CA LEU A 59 -4.79 -6.59 -1.97
C LEU A 59 -5.43 -7.41 -3.10
N ASN A 60 -4.62 -8.03 -3.96
CA ASN A 60 -5.09 -8.93 -5.02
C ASN A 60 -5.83 -10.13 -4.43
N TYR A 61 -5.30 -10.71 -3.34
CA TYR A 61 -5.95 -11.83 -2.69
C TYR A 61 -7.27 -11.43 -2.02
N ALA A 62 -7.31 -10.29 -1.32
CA ALA A 62 -8.53 -9.77 -0.72
C ALA A 62 -9.60 -9.47 -1.78
N THR A 63 -9.19 -8.91 -2.92
CA THR A 63 -10.08 -8.66 -4.07
C THR A 63 -10.66 -9.97 -4.63
N LEU A 64 -9.84 -11.02 -4.74
CA LEU A 64 -10.30 -12.34 -5.18
C LEU A 64 -11.31 -12.94 -4.19
N VAL A 65 -11.02 -12.90 -2.88
CA VAL A 65 -11.90 -13.37 -1.82
C VAL A 65 -13.24 -12.65 -1.87
N ALA A 66 -13.23 -11.31 -1.97
CA ALA A 66 -14.42 -10.48 -2.09
C ALA A 66 -15.28 -10.91 -3.30
N LYS A 67 -14.65 -11.09 -4.46
CA LYS A 67 -15.31 -11.53 -5.70
C LYS A 67 -15.91 -12.93 -5.58
N GLN A 68 -15.20 -13.89 -4.98
CA GLN A 68 -15.68 -15.27 -4.82
C GLN A 68 -16.91 -15.37 -3.91
N LEU A 69 -16.97 -14.52 -2.88
CA LEU A 69 -18.07 -14.51 -1.93
C LEU A 69 -19.19 -13.52 -2.30
N GLY A 70 -19.02 -12.74 -3.37
CA GLY A 70 -19.99 -11.72 -3.78
C GLY A 70 -20.13 -10.57 -2.77
N ILE A 71 -19.11 -10.32 -1.95
CA ILE A 71 -19.08 -9.24 -0.95
C ILE A 71 -18.21 -8.08 -1.44
N PRO A 72 -18.51 -6.83 -1.04
CA PRO A 72 -17.62 -5.70 -1.33
C PRO A 72 -16.34 -5.77 -0.47
N LEU A 73 -15.22 -5.31 -1.02
CA LEU A 73 -13.99 -5.09 -0.25
C LEU A 73 -14.04 -3.70 0.41
N PRO A 74 -14.07 -3.60 1.76
CA PRO A 74 -14.13 -2.31 2.45
C PRO A 74 -12.99 -1.37 2.06
N SER A 75 -13.25 -0.05 2.01
CA SER A 75 -12.26 0.97 1.65
C SER A 75 -11.02 0.93 2.55
N GLU A 76 -11.21 0.70 3.83
CA GLU A 76 -10.17 0.62 4.84
C GLU A 76 -9.26 -0.58 4.58
N ALA A 77 -9.84 -1.71 4.14
CA ALA A 77 -9.10 -2.92 3.76
C ALA A 77 -8.36 -2.77 2.43
N GLN A 78 -8.63 -1.72 1.65
CA GLN A 78 -7.83 -1.35 0.48
C GLN A 78 -6.65 -0.43 0.87
N GLN A 79 -6.80 0.31 1.96
CA GLN A 79 -5.87 1.38 2.35
C GLN A 79 -4.88 0.98 3.44
N TYR A 80 -5.25 0.07 4.35
CA TYR A 80 -4.47 -0.24 5.56
C TYR A 80 -4.29 -1.75 5.76
N ARG A 81 -3.06 -2.16 6.08
CA ARG A 81 -2.66 -3.56 6.31
C ARG A 81 -3.51 -4.25 7.37
N PHE A 82 -3.79 -3.56 8.47
CA PHE A 82 -4.62 -4.10 9.54
C PHE A 82 -5.99 -4.56 9.03
N HIS A 83 -6.69 -3.68 8.33
CA HIS A 83 -8.03 -3.96 7.83
C HIS A 83 -8.02 -5.04 6.75
N THR A 84 -7.00 -5.10 5.89
CA THR A 84 -6.84 -6.20 4.94
C THR A 84 -6.61 -7.53 5.65
N ALA A 85 -5.77 -7.56 6.68
CA ALA A 85 -5.50 -8.76 7.45
C ALA A 85 -6.79 -9.28 8.13
N MET A 86 -7.53 -8.40 8.79
CA MET A 86 -8.83 -8.72 9.41
C MET A 86 -9.85 -9.24 8.38
N PHE A 87 -9.94 -8.61 7.21
CA PHE A 87 -10.81 -9.06 6.12
C PHE A 87 -10.44 -10.48 5.66
N LEU A 88 -9.15 -10.72 5.42
CA LEU A 88 -8.66 -12.02 4.99
C LEU A 88 -8.86 -13.09 6.06
N GLU A 89 -8.60 -12.78 7.33
CA GLU A 89 -8.84 -13.71 8.45
C GLU A 89 -10.32 -14.11 8.54
N THR A 90 -11.23 -13.15 8.32
CA THR A 90 -12.67 -13.37 8.37
C THR A 90 -13.17 -14.24 7.20
N TYR A 91 -12.71 -13.97 5.98
CA TYR A 91 -13.36 -14.49 4.76
C TYR A 91 -12.53 -15.50 3.95
N ALA A 92 -11.20 -15.57 4.13
CA ALA A 92 -10.35 -16.42 3.28
C ALA A 92 -10.69 -17.90 3.38
N THR A 93 -11.03 -18.40 4.57
CA THR A 93 -11.41 -19.81 4.78
C THR A 93 -12.70 -20.16 4.05
N GLN A 94 -13.70 -19.28 4.11
CA GLN A 94 -14.96 -19.46 3.41
C GLN A 94 -14.77 -19.43 1.89
N ALA A 95 -13.97 -18.49 1.38
CA ALA A 95 -13.68 -18.37 -0.04
C ALA A 95 -12.97 -19.61 -0.60
N ARG A 96 -12.02 -20.18 0.15
CA ARG A 96 -11.37 -21.46 -0.21
C ARG A 96 -12.35 -22.62 -0.26
N ALA A 97 -13.28 -22.70 0.69
CA ALA A 97 -14.30 -23.75 0.69
C ALA A 97 -15.23 -23.63 -0.53
N SER A 98 -15.68 -22.41 -0.86
CA SER A 98 -16.50 -22.15 -2.05
C SER A 98 -15.77 -22.49 -3.36
N ALA A 99 -14.49 -22.13 -3.48
CA ALA A 99 -13.69 -22.44 -4.67
C ALA A 99 -13.55 -23.95 -4.90
N ASN A 100 -13.28 -24.72 -3.85
CA ASN A 100 -13.19 -26.18 -3.93
C ASN A 100 -14.53 -26.85 -4.28
N ALA A 101 -15.65 -26.28 -3.85
CA ALA A 101 -16.98 -26.78 -4.20
C ALA A 101 -17.31 -26.53 -5.68
N SER A 102 -16.96 -25.35 -6.21
CA SER A 102 -17.14 -25.02 -7.62
C SER A 102 -16.29 -25.91 -8.55
N ASP A 103 -15.06 -26.23 -8.16
CA ASP A 103 -14.14 -27.05 -8.97
C ASP A 103 -14.56 -28.53 -9.03
N ARG A 104 -15.18 -29.04 -7.97
CA ARG A 104 -15.79 -30.39 -7.99
C ARG A 104 -16.99 -30.45 -8.93
N LEU A 105 -17.81 -29.41 -8.99
CA LEU A 105 -19.01 -29.37 -9.82
C LEU A 105 -18.69 -29.28 -11.33
N SER A 106 -17.63 -28.58 -11.70
CA SER A 106 -17.15 -28.50 -13.10
C SER A 106 -16.55 -29.83 -13.59
N SER A 107 -15.82 -30.55 -12.72
CA SER A 107 -15.25 -31.87 -13.06
C SER A 107 -16.31 -32.95 -13.29
N SER A 108 -17.41 -32.96 -12.52
CA SER A 108 -18.50 -33.94 -12.66
C SER A 108 -19.38 -33.76 -13.92
N THR A 109 -19.29 -32.63 -14.60
CA THR A 109 -20.10 -32.36 -15.82
C THR A 109 -19.38 -32.82 -17.09
N SER A 110 -18.09 -33.18 -17.00
CA SER A 110 -17.25 -33.52 -18.15
C SER A 110 -17.21 -35.02 -18.51
N GLU A 111 -17.83 -35.88 -17.71
CA GLU A 111 -17.77 -37.36 -17.85
C GLU A 111 -19.05 -38.01 -18.43
N GLN A 112 -20.02 -37.23 -18.94
CA GLN A 112 -21.28 -37.75 -19.49
C GLN A 112 -21.48 -37.52 -21.00
N LYS A 113 -20.41 -37.46 -21.79
CA LYS A 113 -20.52 -37.36 -23.26
C LYS A 113 -19.88 -38.52 -23.99
#